data_AF-A0A1G1C4Y8-F1
#
_entry.id   AF-A0A1G1C4Y8-F1
#
_cell.length_a   1.000
_cell.length_b   1.000
_cell.length_c   1.000
_cell.angle_alpha   90.00
_cell.angle_beta   90.00
_cell.angle_gamma   90.00
#
_symmetry.space_group_name_H-M   'P 1'
#
loop_
_entity.id
_entity.type
_entity.pdbx_description
1 polymer ?
#
loop_
_entity_poly.entity_id
_entity_poly.type
_entity_poly.pdbx_seq_one_letter_code
_entity_poly.pdbx_strand_id
1 'polypeptide(L)'
;MLKQTLSILCLLPLLCRGGADAPAFEARFQGAPESEGWELKAGPEQSTYAAKDGVLRVTCMQNPNQGGFIRIPVPVLRRGQFEFDARIAAENGGNCLGVSLTVGLYNLDTWFHDYCHDWRRYFPEPPNRRITGFNVEPVGHRRLAAVERGKWAHYVIRFDQDAGVVEYFRNDLSDPCAIDFDVPVLGRAEYQGGEVRIGNMGLTKGAVVHELRNLRLSALPEQTAGGARTEALLFQGMASDRYNLAPILEQACGRKPKVYNLIAVGAATRPTNQFMADRLPGMASVDAARLIVLADFPAGPDEVLPVAQQRRLVQAVSDGARLVVLGGFFAFGKGAYANAPLAAVLPIELAGCWDAVALTPPLPLHAPGTAPGAPPAPLVTWLHQAQPRPNAEVLLEAGNRPVAFRRQIGRGDVLAVTAIPAGAPTAGAEPFETSAFWKAWLATNMTRSP
;
A
#
# COMPACT_ATOMS: atom_id res chain seq x y z
N MET A 1 6.96 -64.12 4.01
CA MET A 1 7.49 -62.84 4.54
C MET A 1 8.33 -62.18 3.45
N LEU A 2 7.71 -61.36 2.59
CA LEU A 2 8.43 -60.54 1.61
C LEU A 2 8.60 -59.14 2.21
N LYS A 3 9.84 -58.68 2.36
CA LYS A 3 10.15 -57.29 2.70
C LYS A 3 10.17 -56.48 1.40
N GLN A 4 9.18 -55.60 1.24
CA GLN A 4 9.20 -54.56 0.21
C GLN A 4 10.16 -53.44 0.64
N THR A 5 11.20 -53.23 -0.16
CA THR A 5 12.12 -52.10 -0.03
C THR A 5 11.44 -50.88 -0.66
N LEU A 6 11.09 -49.90 0.17
CA LEU A 6 10.54 -48.62 -0.24
C LEU A 6 11.67 -47.77 -0.84
N SER A 7 11.69 -47.59 -2.16
CA SER A 7 12.58 -46.64 -2.83
C SER A 7 12.10 -45.22 -2.56
N ILE A 8 12.76 -44.54 -1.61
CA ILE A 8 12.63 -43.09 -1.42
C ILE A 8 13.31 -42.42 -2.62
N LEU A 9 12.50 -41.98 -3.58
CA LEU A 9 12.96 -41.13 -4.68
C LEU A 9 13.19 -39.73 -4.11
N CYS A 10 14.44 -39.42 -3.74
CA CYS A 10 14.85 -38.06 -3.40
C CYS A 10 14.69 -37.18 -4.64
N LEU A 11 13.59 -36.42 -4.72
CA LEU A 11 13.45 -35.26 -5.59
C LEU A 11 14.51 -34.22 -5.17
N LEU A 12 15.64 -34.24 -5.87
CA LEU A 12 16.62 -33.16 -5.84
C LEU A 12 15.92 -31.84 -6.23
N PRO A 13 16.08 -30.75 -5.47
CA PRO A 13 15.62 -29.45 -5.92
C PRO A 13 16.39 -29.08 -7.18
N LEU A 14 15.69 -28.93 -8.30
CA LEU A 14 16.24 -28.31 -9.50
C LEU A 14 16.65 -26.88 -9.12
N LEU A 15 17.93 -26.69 -8.79
CA LEU A 15 18.57 -25.38 -8.74
C LEU A 15 18.79 -24.91 -10.18
N CYS A 16 17.72 -24.42 -10.80
CA CYS A 16 17.78 -23.74 -12.09
C CYS A 16 18.56 -22.44 -11.92
N ARG A 17 19.83 -22.41 -12.36
CA ARG A 17 20.56 -21.18 -12.68
C ARG A 17 20.01 -20.59 -13.98
N GLY A 18 18.76 -20.12 -13.95
CA GLY A 18 18.31 -19.14 -14.94
C GLY A 18 19.02 -17.82 -14.68
N GLY A 19 19.31 -17.03 -15.73
CA GLY A 19 19.76 -15.65 -15.55
C GLY A 19 18.79 -14.90 -14.63
N ALA A 20 19.27 -13.89 -13.90
CA ALA A 20 18.52 -13.18 -12.85
C ALA A 20 17.13 -12.65 -13.30
N ASP A 21 16.88 -12.57 -14.61
CA ASP A 21 15.63 -12.06 -15.20
C ASP A 21 14.66 -13.14 -15.71
N ALA A 22 15.03 -14.42 -15.70
CA ALA A 22 14.14 -15.49 -16.16
C ALA A 22 13.02 -15.77 -15.13
N PRO A 23 11.76 -15.97 -15.57
CA PRO A 23 10.71 -16.36 -14.64
C PRO A 23 11.01 -17.70 -13.97
N ALA A 24 10.62 -17.81 -12.70
CA ALA A 24 10.61 -19.08 -11.98
C ALA A 24 9.51 -20.03 -12.54
N PHE A 25 8.43 -19.46 -13.06
CA PHE A 25 7.37 -20.20 -13.76
C PHE A 25 6.67 -19.31 -14.79
N GLU A 26 6.30 -19.89 -15.93
CA GLU A 26 5.55 -19.24 -16.99
C GLU A 26 4.61 -20.25 -17.66
N ALA A 27 3.32 -19.93 -17.72
CA ALA A 27 2.33 -20.76 -18.39
C ALA A 27 2.26 -20.41 -19.88
N ARG A 28 2.36 -21.42 -20.77
CA ARG A 28 2.46 -21.19 -22.21
C ARG A 28 1.13 -21.26 -22.94
N PHE A 29 0.21 -22.11 -22.49
CA PHE A 29 -1.15 -22.28 -23.04
C PHE A 29 -1.17 -22.46 -24.58
N GLN A 30 -0.29 -23.34 -25.08
CA GLN A 30 -0.16 -23.70 -26.49
C GLN A 30 -0.97 -24.95 -26.86
N GLY A 31 -1.33 -25.78 -25.87
CA GLY A 31 -2.09 -27.01 -26.09
C GLY A 31 -3.05 -27.32 -24.94
N ALA A 32 -3.50 -28.57 -24.84
CA ALA A 32 -4.34 -29.00 -23.73
C ALA A 32 -3.61 -28.77 -22.39
N PRO A 33 -4.23 -28.16 -21.36
CA PRO A 33 -3.56 -27.87 -20.08
C PRO A 33 -2.84 -29.07 -19.46
N GLU A 34 -3.42 -30.26 -19.56
CA GLU A 34 -2.85 -31.51 -19.05
C GLU A 34 -1.52 -31.88 -19.74
N SER A 35 -1.36 -31.55 -21.02
CA SER A 35 -0.11 -31.74 -21.76
C SER A 35 1.00 -30.79 -21.31
N GLU A 36 0.64 -29.69 -20.66
CA GLU A 36 1.56 -28.73 -20.04
C GLU A 36 1.75 -28.99 -18.53
N GLY A 37 1.24 -30.11 -18.01
CA GLY A 37 1.42 -30.54 -16.62
C GLY A 37 0.38 -30.00 -15.64
N TRP A 38 -0.69 -29.35 -16.11
CA TRP A 38 -1.79 -28.94 -15.25
C TRP A 38 -2.65 -30.15 -14.85
N GLU A 39 -3.01 -30.24 -13.58
CA GLU A 39 -3.96 -31.21 -13.07
C GLU A 39 -5.38 -30.63 -13.16
N LEU A 40 -6.26 -31.30 -13.92
CA LEU A 40 -7.68 -30.95 -14.01
C LEU A 40 -8.49 -31.57 -12.86
N LYS A 41 -9.16 -30.71 -12.09
CA LYS A 41 -10.09 -31.05 -11.01
C LYS A 41 -11.48 -30.48 -11.33
N ALA A 42 -12.06 -30.93 -12.44
CA ALA A 42 -13.38 -30.51 -12.89
C ALA A 42 -14.06 -31.61 -13.70
N GLY A 43 -15.37 -31.80 -13.49
CA GLY A 43 -16.25 -32.47 -14.46
C GLY A 43 -16.68 -31.49 -15.58
N PRO A 44 -17.01 -31.99 -16.78
CA PRO A 44 -17.44 -31.14 -17.92
C PRO A 44 -18.72 -30.34 -17.64
N GLU A 45 -19.58 -30.83 -16.75
CA GLU A 45 -20.78 -30.15 -16.25
C GLU A 45 -20.46 -29.05 -15.23
N GLN A 46 -19.27 -29.07 -14.63
CA GLN A 46 -18.79 -28.03 -13.73
C GLN A 46 -18.13 -26.92 -14.55
N SER A 47 -17.06 -27.25 -15.28
CA SER A 47 -16.21 -26.28 -15.98
C SER A 47 -15.34 -26.98 -17.02
N THR A 48 -15.02 -26.27 -18.11
CA THR A 48 -14.06 -26.77 -19.11
C THR A 48 -12.89 -25.80 -19.30
N TYR A 49 -11.73 -26.37 -19.61
CA TYR A 49 -10.46 -25.67 -19.73
C TYR A 49 -9.85 -26.01 -21.08
N ALA A 50 -9.62 -25.00 -21.92
CA ALA A 50 -9.02 -25.18 -23.23
C ALA A 50 -7.96 -24.12 -23.46
N ALA A 51 -6.77 -24.50 -23.90
CA ALA A 51 -5.68 -23.58 -24.19
C ALA A 51 -5.32 -23.61 -25.67
N LYS A 52 -5.13 -22.43 -26.25
CA LYS A 52 -4.76 -22.23 -27.65
C LYS A 52 -4.13 -20.86 -27.84
N ASP A 53 -3.09 -20.78 -28.67
CA ASP A 53 -2.46 -19.52 -29.09
C ASP A 53 -2.03 -18.63 -27.90
N GLY A 54 -1.57 -19.25 -26.81
CA GLY A 54 -1.13 -18.53 -25.61
C GLY A 54 -2.26 -18.09 -24.67
N VAL A 55 -3.50 -18.50 -24.92
CA VAL A 55 -4.67 -18.12 -24.11
C VAL A 55 -5.33 -19.35 -23.52
N LEU A 56 -5.53 -19.33 -22.20
CA LEU A 56 -6.38 -20.28 -21.49
C LEU A 56 -7.81 -19.75 -21.48
N ARG A 57 -8.75 -20.54 -21.99
CA ARG A 57 -10.20 -20.32 -21.91
C ARG A 57 -10.78 -21.16 -20.78
N VAL A 58 -11.45 -20.51 -19.85
CA VAL A 58 -12.13 -21.12 -18.71
C VAL A 58 -13.63 -20.94 -18.91
N THR A 59 -14.35 -22.02 -19.21
CA THR A 59 -15.80 -21.99 -19.43
C THR A 59 -16.51 -22.42 -18.16
N CYS A 60 -17.27 -21.49 -17.58
CA CYS A 60 -18.17 -21.77 -16.47
C CYS A 60 -19.51 -22.27 -16.97
N MET A 61 -19.91 -23.45 -16.50
CA MET A 61 -21.24 -24.00 -16.73
C MET A 61 -22.18 -23.63 -15.58
N GLN A 62 -23.48 -23.88 -15.76
CA GLN A 62 -24.47 -23.69 -14.72
C GLN A 62 -24.33 -24.81 -13.67
N ASN A 63 -23.42 -24.60 -12.71
CA ASN A 63 -23.26 -25.49 -11.58
C ASN A 63 -23.02 -24.70 -10.27
N PRO A 64 -24.10 -24.30 -9.58
CA PRO A 64 -24.01 -23.38 -8.45
C PRO A 64 -23.09 -23.91 -7.35
N ASN A 65 -22.06 -23.14 -7.02
CA ASN A 65 -21.09 -23.42 -5.96
C ASN A 65 -20.28 -24.72 -6.09
N GLN A 66 -20.30 -25.38 -7.26
CA GLN A 66 -19.52 -26.59 -7.54
C GLN A 66 -18.71 -26.45 -8.83
N GLY A 67 -18.07 -25.29 -9.01
CA GLY A 67 -17.19 -25.07 -10.14
C GLY A 67 -15.90 -25.89 -10.05
N GLY A 68 -15.27 -26.09 -11.20
CA GLY A 68 -14.02 -26.84 -11.32
C GLY A 68 -12.78 -25.96 -11.15
N PHE A 69 -11.61 -26.59 -11.15
CA PHE A 69 -10.33 -25.88 -11.25
C PHE A 69 -9.27 -26.70 -11.96
N ILE A 70 -8.24 -26.03 -12.47
CA ILE A 70 -6.95 -26.63 -12.79
C ILE A 70 -5.90 -26.13 -11.80
N ARG A 71 -4.86 -26.92 -11.56
CA ARG A 71 -3.70 -26.49 -10.75
C ARG A 71 -2.39 -27.04 -11.28
N ILE A 72 -1.29 -26.39 -10.95
CA ILE A 72 0.05 -26.85 -11.28
C ILE A 72 1.03 -26.51 -10.16
N PRO A 73 1.95 -27.42 -9.79
CA PRO A 73 3.04 -27.10 -8.89
C PRO A 73 3.97 -26.03 -9.50
N VAL A 74 4.42 -25.09 -8.69
CA VAL A 74 5.37 -24.03 -9.04
C VAL A 74 6.46 -23.92 -7.97
N PRO A 75 7.65 -23.38 -8.31
CA PRO A 75 8.68 -23.12 -7.31
C PRO A 75 8.19 -22.20 -6.19
N VAL A 76 8.67 -22.43 -4.97
CA VAL A 76 8.39 -21.57 -3.81
C VAL A 76 9.37 -20.41 -3.78
N LEU A 77 8.85 -19.19 -3.85
CA LEU A 77 9.61 -17.96 -3.68
C LEU A 77 9.22 -17.32 -2.35
N ARG A 78 10.21 -16.83 -1.58
CA ARG A 78 9.92 -16.02 -0.38
C ARG A 78 9.54 -14.59 -0.73
N ARG A 79 10.13 -14.08 -1.81
CA ARG A 79 9.89 -12.75 -2.33
C ARG A 79 9.74 -12.83 -3.85
N GLY A 80 8.61 -12.36 -4.36
CA GLY A 80 8.27 -12.59 -5.75
C GLY A 80 7.17 -11.70 -6.28
N GLN A 81 6.97 -11.81 -7.58
CA GLN A 81 5.91 -11.18 -8.33
C GLN A 81 5.18 -12.26 -9.12
N PHE A 82 3.86 -12.28 -9.00
CA PHE A 82 2.98 -13.08 -9.82
C PHE A 82 2.09 -12.18 -10.65
N GLU A 83 2.13 -12.36 -11.95
CA GLU A 83 1.42 -11.51 -12.90
C GLU A 83 0.64 -12.34 -13.91
N PHE A 84 -0.46 -11.76 -14.39
CA PHE A 84 -1.31 -12.37 -15.38
C PHE A 84 -2.21 -11.32 -16.04
N ASP A 85 -2.63 -11.60 -17.27
CA ASP A 85 -3.71 -10.87 -17.91
C ASP A 85 -4.99 -11.68 -17.79
N ALA A 86 -6.12 -11.00 -17.55
CA ALA A 86 -7.43 -11.65 -17.57
C ALA A 86 -8.46 -10.82 -18.35
N ARG A 87 -9.33 -11.52 -19.08
CA ARG A 87 -10.52 -10.99 -19.74
C ARG A 87 -11.76 -11.67 -19.18
N ILE A 88 -12.45 -10.97 -18.29
CA ILE A 88 -13.58 -11.52 -17.53
C ILE A 88 -14.85 -11.47 -18.36
N ALA A 89 -15.59 -12.59 -18.42
CA ALA A 89 -16.80 -12.71 -19.23
C ALA A 89 -16.54 -12.28 -20.69
N ALA A 90 -15.45 -12.83 -21.27
CA ALA A 90 -15.01 -12.62 -22.64
C ALA A 90 -16.11 -12.97 -23.64
N GLU A 91 -16.91 -13.99 -23.35
CA GLU A 91 -18.06 -14.40 -24.12
C GLU A 91 -19.25 -14.66 -23.21
N ASN A 92 -20.45 -14.43 -23.74
CA ASN A 92 -21.72 -14.69 -23.06
C ASN A 92 -21.88 -13.98 -21.71
N GLY A 93 -21.30 -12.78 -21.56
CA GLY A 93 -21.37 -12.02 -20.30
C GLY A 93 -22.79 -11.69 -19.82
N GLY A 94 -23.80 -11.72 -20.71
CA GLY A 94 -25.21 -11.60 -20.34
C GLY A 94 -25.78 -12.78 -19.53
N ASN A 95 -25.06 -13.92 -19.50
CA ASN A 95 -25.45 -15.11 -18.74
C ASN A 95 -24.96 -15.07 -17.28
N CYS A 96 -24.15 -14.09 -16.89
CA CYS A 96 -23.60 -14.03 -15.54
C CYS A 96 -24.67 -13.68 -14.50
N LEU A 97 -24.76 -14.45 -13.42
CA LEU A 97 -25.65 -14.21 -12.26
C LEU A 97 -24.85 -14.23 -10.94
N GLY A 98 -23.64 -13.68 -10.95
CA GLY A 98 -22.68 -13.84 -9.84
C GLY A 98 -21.68 -14.97 -10.07
N VAL A 99 -21.16 -15.08 -11.29
CA VAL A 99 -20.01 -15.94 -11.61
C VAL A 99 -18.71 -15.30 -11.11
N SER A 100 -17.72 -16.13 -10.86
CA SER A 100 -16.38 -15.72 -10.51
C SER A 100 -15.33 -16.53 -11.24
N LEU A 101 -14.23 -15.86 -11.58
CA LEU A 101 -12.96 -16.49 -11.93
C LEU A 101 -12.06 -16.37 -10.70
N THR A 102 -11.37 -17.45 -10.34
CA THR A 102 -10.40 -17.47 -9.25
C THR A 102 -9.00 -17.73 -9.79
N VAL A 103 -8.04 -16.96 -9.29
CA VAL A 103 -6.62 -17.15 -9.57
C VAL A 103 -5.90 -17.11 -8.23
N GLY A 104 -5.32 -18.25 -7.86
CA GLY A 104 -4.61 -18.47 -6.61
C GLY A 104 -3.14 -18.75 -6.84
N LEU A 105 -2.29 -18.23 -5.95
CA LEU A 105 -0.88 -18.57 -5.81
C LEU A 105 -0.58 -18.79 -4.34
N TYR A 106 -0.08 -19.98 -3.98
CA TYR A 106 0.19 -20.33 -2.59
C TYR A 106 -1.08 -20.14 -1.72
N ASN A 107 -1.01 -19.31 -0.68
CA ASN A 107 -2.14 -18.93 0.19
C ASN A 107 -2.80 -17.60 -0.24
N LEU A 108 -2.45 -17.08 -1.42
CA LEU A 108 -3.01 -15.83 -1.96
C LEU A 108 -4.09 -16.19 -2.99
N ASP A 109 -5.35 -16.01 -2.63
CA ASP A 109 -6.47 -16.19 -3.56
C ASP A 109 -7.03 -14.85 -4.00
N THR A 110 -7.23 -14.70 -5.31
CA THR A 110 -7.95 -13.57 -5.87
C THR A 110 -9.12 -14.02 -6.73
N TRP A 111 -10.19 -13.22 -6.68
CA TRP A 111 -11.45 -13.55 -7.29
C TRP A 111 -11.97 -12.35 -8.07
N PHE A 112 -12.57 -12.63 -9.23
CA PHE A 112 -13.27 -11.65 -10.05
C PHE A 112 -14.76 -11.83 -9.83
N HIS A 113 -15.39 -10.95 -9.07
CA HIS A 113 -16.80 -11.09 -8.69
C HIS A 113 -17.68 -10.37 -9.69
N ASP A 114 -18.47 -11.13 -10.42
CA ASP A 114 -19.38 -10.55 -11.40
C ASP A 114 -20.50 -9.72 -10.77
N TYR A 115 -21.09 -10.18 -9.66
CA TYR A 115 -22.15 -9.45 -8.95
C TYR A 115 -21.66 -8.11 -8.38
N CYS A 116 -20.39 -8.04 -8.00
CA CYS A 116 -19.79 -6.81 -7.44
C CYS A 116 -19.03 -5.98 -8.48
N HIS A 117 -18.87 -6.50 -9.71
CA HIS A 117 -18.08 -5.90 -10.78
C HIS A 117 -16.66 -5.48 -10.35
N ASP A 118 -16.01 -6.32 -9.56
CA ASP A 118 -14.70 -6.02 -8.97
C ASP A 118 -13.75 -7.23 -8.88
N TRP A 119 -12.47 -6.91 -8.76
CA TRP A 119 -11.40 -7.82 -8.40
C TRP A 119 -11.20 -7.75 -6.90
N ARG A 120 -11.08 -8.89 -6.24
CA ARG A 120 -11.00 -9.03 -4.79
C ARG A 120 -9.86 -9.95 -4.41
N ARG A 121 -9.25 -9.68 -3.26
CA ARG A 121 -8.44 -10.69 -2.57
C ARG A 121 -9.26 -11.38 -1.49
N TYR A 122 -8.92 -12.63 -1.25
CA TYR A 122 -9.53 -13.50 -0.25
C TYR A 122 -8.40 -14.13 0.57
N PHE A 123 -8.47 -13.97 1.90
CA PHE A 123 -7.60 -14.69 2.82
C PHE A 123 -8.42 -15.71 3.61
N PRO A 124 -7.90 -16.94 3.81
CA PRO A 124 -8.41 -17.77 4.88
C PRO A 124 -8.06 -17.09 6.21
N GLU A 125 -9.07 -16.70 6.98
CA GLU A 125 -8.83 -16.25 8.36
C GLU A 125 -8.14 -17.36 9.17
N PRO A 126 -7.36 -16.99 10.21
CA PRO A 126 -6.86 -17.96 11.16
C PRO A 126 -8.05 -18.78 11.71
N PRO A 127 -7.89 -20.10 11.95
CA PRO A 127 -9.00 -21.00 12.27
C PRO A 127 -9.89 -20.56 13.44
N ASN A 128 -9.36 -19.76 14.37
CA ASN A 128 -10.07 -19.23 15.51
C ASN A 128 -11.04 -18.06 15.19
N ARG A 129 -11.01 -17.52 13.97
CA ARG A 129 -11.95 -16.47 13.52
C ARG A 129 -12.89 -16.91 12.41
N ARG A 130 -12.70 -18.13 11.86
CA ARG A 130 -13.62 -18.70 10.86
C ARG A 130 -15.03 -18.82 11.43
N ILE A 131 -16.03 -18.40 10.65
CA ILE A 131 -17.45 -18.58 10.98
C ILE A 131 -17.75 -20.08 11.01
N THR A 132 -18.20 -20.59 12.16
CA THR A 132 -18.58 -21.98 12.34
C THR A 132 -19.74 -22.35 11.41
N GLY A 133 -19.58 -23.38 10.59
CA GLY A 133 -20.61 -23.87 9.65
C GLY A 133 -20.38 -23.54 8.18
N PHE A 134 -19.36 -22.73 7.85
CA PHE A 134 -18.91 -22.52 6.47
C PHE A 134 -17.56 -23.22 6.24
N ASN A 135 -17.56 -24.31 5.46
CA ASN A 135 -16.35 -25.09 5.17
C ASN A 135 -15.43 -24.43 4.12
N VAL A 136 -15.87 -23.35 3.47
CA VAL A 136 -15.25 -22.82 2.23
C VAL A 136 -15.25 -21.30 2.07
N GLU A 137 -15.89 -20.51 2.94
CA GLU A 137 -15.86 -19.06 2.75
C GLU A 137 -14.56 -18.44 3.30
N PRO A 138 -13.80 -17.68 2.49
CA PRO A 138 -12.64 -16.96 2.97
C PRO A 138 -13.17 -15.70 3.68
N VAL A 139 -13.07 -15.71 5.01
CA VAL A 139 -13.76 -14.77 5.93
C VAL A 139 -13.16 -13.35 5.91
N GLY A 140 -12.18 -13.07 5.05
CA GLY A 140 -11.67 -11.72 4.78
C GLY A 140 -11.58 -11.41 3.30
N HIS A 141 -12.64 -10.82 2.72
CA HIS A 141 -12.60 -10.32 1.34
C HIS A 141 -12.40 -8.80 1.28
N ARG A 142 -11.52 -8.32 0.40
CA ARG A 142 -11.31 -6.89 0.18
C ARG A 142 -11.41 -6.58 -1.31
N ARG A 143 -12.20 -5.57 -1.65
CA ARG A 143 -12.24 -5.00 -3.00
C ARG A 143 -10.89 -4.37 -3.32
N LEU A 144 -10.30 -4.77 -4.44
CA LEU A 144 -9.02 -4.27 -4.94
C LEU A 144 -9.24 -3.21 -6.03
N ALA A 145 -10.02 -3.53 -7.07
CA ALA A 145 -10.27 -2.65 -8.19
C ALA A 145 -11.59 -3.00 -8.91
N ALA A 146 -12.22 -2.03 -9.58
CA ALA A 146 -13.32 -2.33 -10.49
C ALA A 146 -12.84 -3.15 -11.70
N VAL A 147 -13.70 -3.99 -12.26
CA VAL A 147 -13.40 -4.85 -13.41
C VAL A 147 -14.39 -4.57 -14.52
N GLU A 148 -13.89 -4.42 -15.74
CA GLU A 148 -14.74 -4.25 -16.93
C GLU A 148 -14.83 -5.57 -17.70
N ARG A 149 -16.06 -6.03 -17.96
CA ARG A 149 -16.29 -7.28 -18.70
C ARG A 149 -15.81 -7.15 -20.14
N GLY A 150 -15.32 -8.26 -20.70
CA GLY A 150 -14.91 -8.35 -22.11
C GLY A 150 -13.62 -7.59 -22.46
N LYS A 151 -12.99 -6.89 -21.51
CA LYS A 151 -11.71 -6.21 -21.73
C LYS A 151 -10.56 -6.92 -21.01
N TRP A 152 -9.40 -6.93 -21.67
CA TRP A 152 -8.15 -7.35 -21.06
C TRP A 152 -7.73 -6.32 -20.01
N ALA A 153 -7.26 -6.82 -18.87
CA ALA A 153 -6.56 -6.04 -17.87
C ALA A 153 -5.38 -6.87 -17.35
N HIS A 154 -4.31 -6.17 -16.97
CA HIS A 154 -3.11 -6.76 -16.41
C HIS A 154 -3.18 -6.71 -14.88
N TYR A 155 -2.77 -7.77 -14.20
CA TYR A 155 -2.82 -7.90 -12.75
C TYR A 155 -1.47 -8.36 -12.24
N VAL A 156 -1.03 -7.75 -11.14
CA VAL A 156 0.24 -8.10 -10.49
C VAL A 156 0.01 -8.24 -8.99
N ILE A 157 0.54 -9.32 -8.44
CA ILE A 157 0.61 -9.58 -6.99
C ILE A 157 2.09 -9.65 -6.64
N ARG A 158 2.60 -8.62 -5.95
CA ARG A 158 3.95 -8.64 -5.37
C ARG A 158 3.86 -9.06 -3.93
N PHE A 159 4.76 -9.91 -3.49
CA PHE A 159 4.75 -10.40 -2.12
C PHE A 159 6.16 -10.50 -1.55
N ASP A 160 6.22 -10.32 -0.24
CA ASP A 160 7.41 -10.50 0.57
C ASP A 160 6.99 -11.22 1.86
N GLN A 161 7.29 -12.52 1.92
CA GLN A 161 6.94 -13.40 3.05
C GLN A 161 7.66 -12.98 4.33
N ASP A 162 8.88 -12.46 4.21
CA ASP A 162 9.71 -12.07 5.35
C ASP A 162 9.23 -10.74 5.95
N ALA A 163 8.82 -9.80 5.09
CA ALA A 163 8.16 -8.57 5.52
C ALA A 163 6.67 -8.75 5.86
N GLY A 164 6.07 -9.90 5.52
CA GLY A 164 4.65 -10.19 5.70
C GLY A 164 3.75 -9.29 4.85
N VAL A 165 4.17 -8.89 3.65
CA VAL A 165 3.43 -7.91 2.84
C VAL A 165 3.04 -8.47 1.48
N VAL A 166 1.83 -8.10 1.04
CA VAL A 166 1.32 -8.33 -0.31
C VAL A 166 0.79 -7.03 -0.90
N GLU A 167 1.20 -6.73 -2.12
CA GLU A 167 0.81 -5.56 -2.89
C GLU A 167 0.10 -5.99 -4.18
N TYR A 168 -1.07 -5.42 -4.42
CA TYR A 168 -1.91 -5.73 -5.58
C TYR A 168 -1.87 -4.55 -6.55
N PHE A 169 -1.53 -4.80 -7.81
CA PHE A 169 -1.55 -3.81 -8.87
C PHE A 169 -2.48 -4.25 -9.99
N ARG A 170 -3.00 -3.26 -10.70
CA ARG A 170 -3.80 -3.47 -11.90
C ARG A 170 -3.32 -2.50 -12.97
N ASN A 171 -3.09 -3.02 -14.17
CA ASN A 171 -2.53 -2.28 -15.30
C ASN A 171 -1.20 -1.62 -14.92
N ASP A 172 -0.91 -0.46 -15.49
CA ASP A 172 0.38 0.24 -15.35
C ASP A 172 0.43 1.15 -14.11
N LEU A 173 -0.29 0.81 -13.03
CA LEU A 173 -0.28 1.60 -11.81
C LEU A 173 1.11 1.56 -11.16
N SER A 174 1.68 2.75 -10.88
CA SER A 174 2.98 2.87 -10.20
C SER A 174 2.92 2.50 -8.71
N ASP A 175 1.71 2.51 -8.13
CA ASP A 175 1.44 2.17 -6.73
C ASP A 175 0.30 1.15 -6.67
N PRO A 176 0.28 0.30 -5.65
CA PRO A 176 -0.72 -0.74 -5.54
C PRO A 176 -2.12 -0.17 -5.31
N CYS A 177 -3.13 -0.86 -5.83
CA CYS A 177 -4.53 -0.58 -5.50
C CYS A 177 -4.87 -1.01 -4.07
N ALA A 178 -4.14 -1.98 -3.52
CA ALA A 178 -4.21 -2.34 -2.11
C ALA A 178 -2.90 -2.94 -1.61
N ILE A 179 -2.65 -2.75 -0.32
CA ILE A 179 -1.56 -3.41 0.40
C ILE A 179 -2.18 -4.14 1.58
N ASP A 180 -1.79 -5.39 1.77
CA ASP A 180 -2.07 -6.16 2.96
C ASP A 180 -0.78 -6.46 3.71
N PHE A 181 -0.87 -6.40 5.04
CA PHE A 181 0.23 -6.58 5.98
C PHE A 181 -0.04 -7.78 6.88
N ASP A 182 1.03 -8.32 7.48
CA ASP A 182 1.01 -9.52 8.33
C ASP A 182 0.39 -10.74 7.62
N VAL A 183 0.63 -10.86 6.31
CA VAL A 183 0.07 -11.93 5.47
C VAL A 183 1.00 -13.17 5.45
N PRO A 184 0.50 -14.37 5.80
CA PRO A 184 1.23 -15.61 5.61
C PRO A 184 1.11 -16.09 4.17
N VAL A 185 1.93 -15.53 3.26
CA VAL A 185 1.91 -15.79 1.81
C VAL A 185 2.10 -17.28 1.49
N LEU A 186 3.08 -17.92 2.13
CA LEU A 186 3.37 -19.35 1.95
C LEU A 186 2.45 -20.26 2.77
N GLY A 187 1.45 -19.70 3.46
CA GLY A 187 0.54 -20.44 4.32
C GLY A 187 1.21 -21.08 5.55
N ARG A 188 0.47 -22.00 6.18
CA ARG A 188 0.94 -22.88 7.27
C ARG A 188 1.57 -24.15 6.68
N ALA A 189 2.23 -24.96 7.52
CA ALA A 189 2.85 -26.22 7.11
C ALA A 189 1.90 -27.20 6.35
N GLU A 190 0.59 -27.08 6.55
CA GLU A 190 -0.44 -27.83 5.83
C GLU A 190 -0.67 -27.39 4.37
N TYR A 191 -0.20 -26.20 3.97
CA TYR A 191 -0.24 -25.67 2.60
C TYR A 191 1.11 -25.82 1.88
N GLN A 192 1.94 -26.76 2.35
CA GLN A 192 3.25 -27.07 1.77
C GLN A 192 3.11 -27.61 0.34
N GLY A 193 3.15 -26.70 -0.61
CA GLY A 193 3.16 -26.97 -2.04
C GLY A 193 3.01 -25.63 -2.74
N GLY A 194 4.08 -25.13 -3.35
CA GLY A 194 3.94 -24.00 -4.24
C GLY A 194 3.03 -24.42 -5.38
N GLU A 195 1.80 -23.92 -5.44
CA GLU A 195 0.89 -24.19 -6.56
C GLU A 195 0.25 -22.91 -7.06
N VAL A 196 -0.03 -22.90 -8.37
CA VAL A 196 -0.95 -21.96 -9.00
C VAL A 196 -2.25 -22.71 -9.24
N ARG A 197 -3.37 -22.07 -8.91
CA ARG A 197 -4.72 -22.61 -9.12
C ARG A 197 -5.53 -21.62 -9.95
N ILE A 198 -6.22 -22.13 -10.97
CA ILE A 198 -7.17 -21.35 -11.76
C ILE A 198 -8.50 -22.08 -11.68
N GLY A 199 -9.51 -21.40 -11.17
CA GLY A 199 -10.84 -21.97 -11.02
C GLY A 199 -11.91 -20.97 -11.40
N ASN A 200 -13.14 -21.41 -11.28
CA ASN A 200 -14.30 -20.59 -11.46
C ASN A 200 -15.43 -21.14 -10.62
N MET A 201 -16.39 -20.30 -10.24
CA MET A 201 -17.60 -20.74 -9.56
C MET A 201 -18.69 -19.69 -9.64
N GLY A 202 -19.93 -20.08 -9.43
CA GLY A 202 -21.05 -19.16 -9.24
C GLY A 202 -22.26 -19.56 -10.07
N LEU A 203 -23.21 -18.64 -10.18
CA LEU A 203 -24.47 -18.87 -10.87
C LEU A 203 -24.41 -18.27 -12.29
N THR A 204 -24.88 -19.04 -13.27
CA THR A 204 -25.02 -18.58 -14.66
C THR A 204 -26.34 -19.08 -15.27
N LYS A 205 -26.84 -18.40 -16.31
CA LYS A 205 -27.99 -18.85 -17.14
C LYS A 205 -27.60 -19.83 -18.25
N GLY A 206 -26.29 -20.03 -18.44
CA GLY A 206 -25.67 -20.74 -19.54
C GLY A 206 -24.17 -20.59 -19.46
N ALA A 207 -23.44 -21.09 -20.45
CA ALA A 207 -21.98 -21.00 -20.45
C ALA A 207 -21.50 -19.53 -20.42
N VAL A 208 -20.50 -19.25 -19.59
CA VAL A 208 -19.75 -17.98 -19.56
C VAL A 208 -18.27 -18.30 -19.74
N VAL A 209 -17.58 -17.57 -20.60
CA VAL A 209 -16.16 -17.80 -20.86
C VAL A 209 -15.32 -16.68 -20.26
N HIS A 210 -14.30 -17.05 -19.49
CA HIS A 210 -13.20 -16.17 -19.08
C HIS A 210 -11.94 -16.55 -19.86
N GLU A 211 -11.03 -15.61 -20.01
CA GLU A 211 -9.72 -15.87 -20.63
C GLU A 211 -8.58 -15.36 -19.78
N LEU A 212 -7.47 -16.11 -19.77
CA LEU A 212 -6.22 -15.75 -19.11
C LEU A 212 -5.03 -15.96 -20.05
N ARG A 213 -3.99 -15.14 -19.89
CA ARG A 213 -2.70 -15.31 -20.56
C ARG A 213 -1.58 -14.67 -19.75
N ASN A 214 -0.34 -14.85 -20.20
CA ASN A 214 0.85 -14.21 -19.60
C ASN A 214 0.99 -14.50 -18.10
N LEU A 215 0.61 -15.72 -17.67
CA LEU A 215 0.75 -16.14 -16.28
C LEU A 215 2.23 -16.37 -15.97
N ARG A 216 2.80 -15.55 -15.09
CA ARG A 216 4.23 -15.57 -14.80
C ARG A 216 4.51 -15.36 -13.32
N LEU A 217 5.43 -16.15 -12.77
CA LEU A 217 5.98 -16.03 -11.42
C LEU A 217 7.48 -15.73 -11.54
N SER A 218 7.92 -14.63 -10.94
CA SER A 218 9.32 -14.20 -10.96
C SER A 218 9.82 -13.87 -9.56
N ALA A 219 11.09 -14.13 -9.28
CA ALA A 219 11.73 -13.64 -8.07
C ALA A 219 11.88 -12.11 -8.14
N LEU A 220 11.68 -11.43 -7.02
CA LEU A 220 12.04 -10.01 -6.90
C LEU A 220 13.48 -9.92 -6.36
N PRO A 221 14.30 -9.01 -6.90
CA PRO A 221 15.66 -8.83 -6.42
C PRO A 221 15.64 -8.43 -4.94
N GLU A 222 16.67 -8.85 -4.18
CA GLU A 222 16.86 -8.34 -2.82
C GLU A 222 16.91 -6.81 -2.83
N GLN A 223 16.37 -6.21 -1.77
CA GLN A 223 16.43 -4.77 -1.58
C GLN A 223 17.88 -4.38 -1.31
N THR A 224 18.58 -3.90 -2.33
CA THR A 224 19.90 -3.30 -2.14
C THR A 224 19.72 -1.92 -1.54
N ALA A 225 20.20 -1.75 -0.30
CA ALA A 225 20.28 -0.45 0.33
C ALA A 225 21.20 0.47 -0.49
N GLY A 226 20.72 1.68 -0.81
CA GLY A 226 21.55 2.72 -1.44
C GLY A 226 21.30 3.00 -2.92
N GLY A 227 20.16 2.57 -3.48
CA GLY A 227 19.69 3.10 -4.78
C GLY A 227 19.48 4.62 -4.75
N ALA A 228 19.56 5.27 -5.90
CA ALA A 228 19.30 6.70 -6.02
C ALA A 228 17.85 7.01 -5.61
N ARG A 229 17.68 7.85 -4.59
CA ARG A 229 16.36 8.32 -4.12
C ARG A 229 15.98 9.57 -4.91
N THR A 230 14.89 9.49 -5.69
CA THR A 230 14.45 10.57 -6.58
C THR A 230 13.00 10.97 -6.37
N GLU A 231 12.21 10.17 -5.66
CA GLU A 231 10.77 10.38 -5.55
C GLU A 231 10.42 11.30 -4.38
N ALA A 232 9.34 12.07 -4.53
CA ALA A 232 8.68 12.78 -3.44
C ALA A 232 7.32 12.14 -3.17
N LEU A 233 7.05 11.75 -1.93
CA LEU A 233 5.75 11.25 -1.48
C LEU A 233 5.06 12.35 -0.69
N LEU A 234 3.84 12.72 -1.07
CA LEU A 234 3.03 13.72 -0.40
C LEU A 234 1.72 13.09 0.10
N PHE A 235 1.57 13.02 1.42
CA PHE A 235 0.34 12.62 2.09
C PHE A 235 -0.45 13.86 2.47
N GLN A 236 -1.57 14.08 1.77
CA GLN A 236 -2.42 15.26 1.88
C GLN A 236 -3.56 15.02 2.85
N GLY A 237 -3.48 15.66 4.02
CA GLY A 237 -4.56 15.76 4.99
C GLY A 237 -5.53 16.91 4.72
N MET A 238 -6.41 17.16 5.69
CA MET A 238 -7.56 18.07 5.57
C MET A 238 -7.17 19.53 5.29
N ALA A 239 -6.07 20.00 5.88
CA ALA A 239 -5.58 21.37 5.71
C ALA A 239 -4.32 21.46 4.83
N SER A 240 -4.00 20.40 4.07
CA SER A 240 -2.75 20.34 3.29
C SER A 240 -2.68 21.33 2.12
N ASP A 241 -3.83 21.73 1.59
CA ASP A 241 -3.99 22.70 0.51
C ASP A 241 -3.46 24.09 0.90
N ARG A 242 -3.58 24.45 2.17
CA ARG A 242 -3.09 25.71 2.74
C ARG A 242 -1.59 25.93 2.57
N TYR A 243 -0.82 24.85 2.48
CA TYR A 243 0.64 24.91 2.36
C TYR A 243 1.15 25.04 0.91
N ASN A 244 0.31 24.76 -0.10
CA ASN A 244 0.69 24.76 -1.52
C ASN A 244 1.99 23.96 -1.80
N LEU A 245 2.03 22.69 -1.40
CA LEU A 245 3.28 21.90 -1.35
C LEU A 245 3.74 21.37 -2.71
N ALA A 246 2.83 21.07 -3.64
CA ALA A 246 3.19 20.36 -4.88
C ALA A 246 4.28 21.07 -5.70
N PRO A 247 4.23 22.41 -5.93
CA PRO A 247 5.29 23.11 -6.64
C PRO A 247 6.65 23.07 -5.92
N ILE A 248 6.64 23.14 -4.58
CA ILE A 248 7.85 23.09 -3.75
C ILE A 248 8.52 21.71 -3.88
N LEU A 249 7.72 20.64 -3.84
CA LEU A 249 8.22 19.28 -3.97
C LEU A 249 8.70 18.96 -5.39
N GLU A 250 8.00 19.47 -6.41
CA GLU A 250 8.42 19.32 -7.80
C GLU A 250 9.77 19.98 -8.05
N GLN A 251 9.98 21.19 -7.51
CA GLN A 251 11.28 21.85 -7.54
C GLN A 251 12.36 21.05 -6.79
N ALA A 252 12.03 20.45 -5.65
CA ALA A 252 13.01 19.76 -4.81
C ALA A 252 13.49 18.41 -5.38
N CYS A 253 12.59 17.67 -6.02
CA CYS A 253 12.88 16.35 -6.59
C CYS A 253 13.02 16.35 -8.12
N GLY A 254 12.74 17.47 -8.79
CA GLY A 254 12.74 17.56 -10.25
C GLY A 254 11.62 16.76 -10.94
N ARG A 255 10.63 16.29 -10.16
CA ARG A 255 9.49 15.48 -10.61
C ARG A 255 8.28 15.79 -9.75
N LYS A 256 7.08 15.67 -10.32
CA LYS A 256 5.82 15.80 -9.57
C LYS A 256 5.78 14.79 -8.42
N PRO A 257 5.33 15.19 -7.22
CA PRO A 257 5.21 14.26 -6.11
C PRO A 257 4.11 13.23 -6.39
N LYS A 258 4.28 12.02 -5.86
CA LYS A 258 3.20 11.05 -5.74
C LYS A 258 2.31 11.45 -4.58
N VAL A 259 1.04 11.67 -4.88
CA VAL A 259 0.06 12.18 -3.93
C VAL A 259 -0.83 11.04 -3.41
N TYR A 260 -1.01 11.03 -2.09
CA TYR A 260 -1.88 10.15 -1.31
C TYR A 260 -2.83 11.02 -0.49
N ASN A 261 -4.13 10.90 -0.71
CA ASN A 261 -5.13 11.79 -0.13
C ASN A 261 -5.81 11.14 1.08
N LEU A 262 -6.03 11.93 2.12
CA LEU A 262 -6.91 11.56 3.20
C LEU A 262 -8.36 11.71 2.72
N ILE A 263 -9.15 10.65 2.84
CA ILE A 263 -10.57 10.66 2.53
C ILE A 263 -11.39 10.39 3.79
N ALA A 264 -12.49 11.11 3.95
CA ALA A 264 -13.46 10.84 5.00
C ALA A 264 -14.34 9.64 4.59
N VAL A 265 -14.54 8.71 5.52
CA VAL A 265 -15.31 7.49 5.31
C VAL A 265 -16.30 7.26 6.44
N GLY A 266 -17.30 6.42 6.17
CA GLY A 266 -18.39 6.13 7.12
C GLY A 266 -19.59 7.07 7.01
N ALA A 267 -20.70 6.64 7.60
CA ALA A 267 -21.91 7.45 7.69
C ALA A 267 -21.76 8.49 8.81
N ALA A 268 -22.42 9.65 8.64
CA ALA A 268 -22.44 10.75 9.62
C ALA A 268 -22.95 10.38 11.03
N THR A 269 -23.43 9.15 11.22
CA THR A 269 -23.99 8.63 12.47
C THR A 269 -22.95 8.03 13.42
N ARG A 270 -21.69 7.84 13.00
CA ARG A 270 -20.62 7.40 13.92
C ARG A 270 -20.01 8.62 14.62
N PRO A 271 -19.84 8.60 15.96
CA PRO A 271 -19.34 9.75 16.74
C PRO A 271 -17.82 9.97 16.60
N THR A 272 -17.16 9.32 15.64
CA THR A 272 -15.72 9.42 15.40
C THR A 272 -15.48 9.71 13.93
N ASN A 273 -14.61 10.68 13.66
CA ASN A 273 -14.13 10.90 12.30
C ASN A 273 -13.43 9.63 11.84
N GLN A 274 -13.92 9.02 10.76
CA GLN A 274 -13.25 7.88 10.15
C GLN A 274 -12.57 8.41 8.90
N PHE A 275 -11.25 8.28 8.88
CA PHE A 275 -10.44 8.63 7.73
C PHE A 275 -9.78 7.38 7.19
N MET A 276 -9.48 7.37 5.91
CA MET A 276 -8.55 6.42 5.29
C MET A 276 -7.71 7.14 4.24
N ALA A 277 -6.58 6.55 3.85
CA ALA A 277 -5.90 6.98 2.64
C ALA A 277 -6.66 6.47 1.40
N ASP A 278 -6.72 7.26 0.34
CA ASP A 278 -7.26 6.81 -0.96
C ASP A 278 -6.48 5.62 -1.54
N ARG A 279 -5.15 5.61 -1.31
CA ARG A 279 -4.20 4.53 -1.60
C ARG A 279 -2.94 4.72 -0.75
N LEU A 280 -2.05 3.74 -0.78
CA LEU A 280 -0.76 3.78 -0.07
C LEU A 280 0.41 3.57 -1.04
N PRO A 281 1.60 4.15 -0.77
CA PRO A 281 2.78 3.88 -1.57
C PRO A 281 3.22 2.43 -1.41
N GLY A 282 3.52 1.78 -2.54
CA GLY A 282 4.15 0.46 -2.54
C GLY A 282 5.61 0.51 -2.07
N MET A 283 6.21 -0.66 -1.84
CA MET A 283 7.61 -0.81 -1.40
C MET A 283 8.56 0.00 -2.28
N ALA A 284 8.47 -0.16 -3.60
CA ALA A 284 9.34 0.53 -4.54
C ALA A 284 9.23 2.06 -4.45
N SER A 285 8.02 2.59 -4.20
CA SER A 285 7.80 4.03 -4.03
C SER A 285 8.42 4.55 -2.74
N VAL A 286 8.34 3.78 -1.64
CA VAL A 286 8.99 4.14 -0.36
C VAL A 286 10.51 4.03 -0.46
N ASP A 287 11.03 2.99 -1.11
CA ASP A 287 12.47 2.79 -1.30
C ASP A 287 13.10 3.90 -2.15
N ALA A 288 12.40 4.33 -3.20
CA ALA A 288 12.84 5.42 -4.07
C ALA A 288 12.59 6.82 -3.49
N ALA A 289 11.87 6.93 -2.36
CA ALA A 289 11.54 8.21 -1.75
C ALA A 289 12.81 8.90 -1.22
N ARG A 290 13.06 10.10 -1.73
CA ARG A 290 14.02 11.06 -1.16
C ARG A 290 13.36 11.90 -0.08
N LEU A 291 12.11 12.28 -0.32
CA LEU A 291 11.35 13.19 0.52
C LEU A 291 9.95 12.60 0.76
N ILE A 292 9.55 12.52 2.03
CA ILE A 292 8.25 12.03 2.47
C ILE A 292 7.61 13.16 3.27
N VAL A 293 6.43 13.62 2.87
CA VAL A 293 5.72 14.73 3.53
C VAL A 293 4.37 14.27 4.03
N LEU A 294 4.14 14.39 5.34
CA LEU A 294 2.85 14.20 6.00
C LEU A 294 2.28 15.57 6.35
N ALA A 295 1.32 16.08 5.58
CA ALA A 295 0.75 17.41 5.79
C ALA A 295 -0.67 17.30 6.34
N ASP A 296 -0.86 17.57 7.64
CA ASP A 296 -2.13 17.35 8.35
C ASP A 296 -2.66 15.90 8.22
N PHE A 297 -1.75 14.94 8.06
CA PHE A 297 -2.09 13.54 7.80
C PHE A 297 -2.02 12.73 9.10
N PRO A 298 -3.10 12.08 9.56
CA PRO A 298 -3.07 11.25 10.76
C PRO A 298 -2.13 10.04 10.63
N ALA A 299 -1.49 9.65 11.73
CA ALA A 299 -0.80 8.37 11.82
C ALA A 299 -1.77 7.22 12.16
N GLY A 300 -2.93 7.51 12.76
CA GLY A 300 -3.96 6.53 13.09
C GLY A 300 -5.39 7.07 13.01
N PRO A 301 -6.42 6.20 13.09
CA PRO A 301 -6.37 4.74 13.31
C PRO A 301 -5.85 3.95 12.09
N ASP A 302 -5.61 2.63 12.26
CA ASP A 302 -4.86 1.74 11.35
C ASP A 302 -5.24 1.81 9.85
N GLU A 303 -6.44 2.28 9.50
CA GLU A 303 -6.89 2.43 8.11
C GLU A 303 -6.32 3.68 7.39
N VAL A 304 -5.80 4.66 8.14
CA VAL A 304 -5.19 5.88 7.55
C VAL A 304 -3.77 5.59 7.08
N LEU A 305 -2.91 5.18 8.01
CA LEU A 305 -1.52 4.84 7.74
C LEU A 305 -1.16 3.62 8.57
N PRO A 306 -1.32 2.39 8.03
CA PRO A 306 -1.10 1.16 8.77
C PRO A 306 0.26 1.12 9.47
N VAL A 307 0.33 0.52 10.65
CA VAL A 307 1.57 0.42 11.48
C VAL A 307 2.75 -0.10 10.65
N ALA A 308 2.55 -1.12 9.82
CA ALA A 308 3.60 -1.67 8.97
C ALA A 308 4.07 -0.66 7.90
N GLN A 309 3.16 0.14 7.34
CA GLN A 309 3.54 1.23 6.44
C GLN A 309 4.34 2.32 7.17
N GLN A 310 3.95 2.68 8.39
CA GLN A 310 4.71 3.63 9.20
C GLN A 310 6.13 3.14 9.49
N ARG A 311 6.30 1.86 9.84
CA ARG A 311 7.62 1.24 10.03
C ARG A 311 8.47 1.32 8.77
N ARG A 312 7.88 1.15 7.58
CA ARG A 312 8.57 1.33 6.30
C ARG A 312 9.01 2.77 6.08
N LEU A 313 8.17 3.76 6.39
CA LEU A 313 8.57 5.17 6.31
C LEU A 313 9.72 5.48 7.29
N VAL A 314 9.66 4.97 8.52
CA VAL A 314 10.75 5.08 9.51
C VAL A 314 12.05 4.44 9.01
N GLN A 315 11.95 3.26 8.39
CA GLN A 315 13.11 2.59 7.80
C GLN A 315 13.69 3.41 6.64
N ALA A 316 12.83 3.93 5.74
CA ALA A 316 13.27 4.78 4.63
C ALA A 316 14.02 6.03 5.12
N VAL A 317 13.57 6.64 6.22
CA VAL A 317 14.28 7.76 6.86
C VAL A 317 15.66 7.32 7.35
N SER A 318 15.72 6.21 8.09
CA SER A 318 16.99 5.64 8.57
C SER A 318 17.96 5.35 7.41
N ASP A 319 17.42 4.99 6.25
CA ASP A 319 18.13 4.72 5.00
C ASP A 319 18.39 5.94 4.10
N GLY A 320 18.12 7.15 4.58
CA GLY A 320 18.52 8.40 3.91
C GLY A 320 17.37 9.21 3.30
N ALA A 321 16.11 8.83 3.49
CA ALA A 321 14.99 9.71 3.15
C ALA A 321 14.84 10.83 4.19
N ARG A 322 14.31 11.98 3.77
CA ARG A 322 13.82 13.01 4.69
C ARG A 322 12.34 12.83 4.94
N LEU A 323 11.93 12.86 6.21
CA LEU A 323 10.52 12.96 6.60
C LEU A 323 10.20 14.38 7.03
N VAL A 324 9.15 14.96 6.47
CA VAL A 324 8.59 16.25 6.88
C VAL A 324 7.18 16.03 7.39
N VAL A 325 6.90 16.43 8.63
CA VAL A 325 5.57 16.39 9.23
C VAL A 325 5.11 17.82 9.47
N LEU A 326 4.03 18.23 8.80
CA LEU A 326 3.45 19.57 8.91
C LEU A 326 2.16 19.51 9.73
N GLY A 327 1.99 20.52 10.58
CA GLY A 327 0.87 20.64 11.49
C GLY A 327 -0.46 20.85 10.79
N GLY A 328 -1.51 20.73 11.59
CA GLY A 328 -2.90 20.67 11.14
C GLY A 328 -3.73 20.00 12.23
N PHE A 329 -5.04 20.24 12.26
CA PHE A 329 -5.86 19.75 13.37
C PHE A 329 -5.90 18.22 13.50
N PHE A 330 -5.46 17.47 12.49
CA PHE A 330 -5.41 16.02 12.46
C PHE A 330 -3.97 15.46 12.39
N ALA A 331 -2.96 16.32 12.54
CA ALA A 331 -1.58 15.92 12.79
C ALA A 331 -1.32 15.66 14.29
N PHE A 332 -0.15 15.08 14.58
CA PHE A 332 0.40 14.94 15.93
C PHE A 332 -0.56 14.32 16.96
N GLY A 333 -0.97 15.07 17.99
CA GLY A 333 -1.83 14.60 19.07
C GLY A 333 -3.11 13.93 18.59
N LYS A 334 -4.00 14.70 17.93
CA LYS A 334 -5.25 14.16 17.39
C LYS A 334 -5.01 13.14 16.26
N GLY A 335 -3.88 13.27 15.56
CA GLY A 335 -3.41 12.31 14.57
C GLY A 335 -2.88 10.99 15.15
N ALA A 336 -2.93 10.80 16.47
CA ALA A 336 -2.47 9.61 17.20
C ALA A 336 -0.97 9.27 17.03
N TYR A 337 -0.13 10.27 16.72
CA TYR A 337 1.29 10.04 16.48
C TYR A 337 2.02 9.47 17.70
N ALA A 338 1.65 9.87 18.92
CA ALA A 338 2.33 9.47 20.15
C ALA A 338 2.39 7.94 20.37
N ASN A 339 1.39 7.20 19.85
CA ASN A 339 1.29 5.75 19.98
C ASN A 339 1.68 5.01 18.69
N ALA A 340 2.21 5.71 17.71
CA ALA A 340 2.48 5.19 16.38
C ALA A 340 4.00 4.99 16.16
N PRO A 341 4.44 4.06 15.28
CA PRO A 341 5.87 3.89 14.97
C PRO A 341 6.60 5.19 14.61
N LEU A 342 5.91 6.15 13.98
CA LEU A 342 6.47 7.46 13.66
C LEU A 342 6.96 8.25 14.90
N ALA A 343 6.39 8.02 16.09
CA ALA A 343 6.82 8.70 17.33
C ALA A 343 8.32 8.54 17.62
N ALA A 344 8.90 7.38 17.26
CA ALA A 344 10.30 7.07 17.58
C ALA A 344 11.29 8.01 16.86
N VAL A 345 10.91 8.48 15.67
CA VAL A 345 11.77 9.32 14.82
C VAL A 345 11.45 10.81 14.91
N LEU A 346 10.30 11.20 15.47
CA LEU A 346 9.96 12.61 15.62
C LEU A 346 11.03 13.38 16.44
N PRO A 347 11.30 14.64 16.11
CA PRO A 347 12.19 15.52 16.87
C PRO A 347 11.52 16.09 18.14
N ILE A 348 10.29 15.69 18.45
CA ILE A 348 9.47 16.27 19.52
C ILE A 348 8.85 15.20 20.44
N GLU A 349 8.51 15.62 21.64
CA GLU A 349 7.63 14.94 22.58
C GLU A 349 6.25 15.58 22.50
N LEU A 350 5.22 14.74 22.34
CA LEU A 350 3.83 15.17 22.17
C LEU A 350 3.11 15.20 23.52
N ALA A 351 2.35 16.28 23.78
CA ALA A 351 1.66 16.49 25.05
C ALA A 351 0.41 15.60 25.26
N GLY A 352 -0.09 14.96 24.21
CA GLY A 352 -1.29 14.10 24.25
C GLY A 352 -2.18 14.31 23.03
N CYS A 353 -3.42 13.78 23.06
CA CYS A 353 -4.35 13.88 21.92
C CYS A 353 -5.01 15.26 21.73
N TRP A 354 -4.84 16.17 22.70
CA TRP A 354 -5.38 17.54 22.71
C TRP A 354 -4.25 18.57 22.86
N ASP A 355 -3.28 18.50 21.96
CA ASP A 355 -2.08 19.34 21.97
C ASP A 355 -2.24 20.66 21.18
N ALA A 356 -3.24 20.77 20.32
CA ALA A 356 -3.51 21.99 19.56
C ALA A 356 -4.02 23.13 20.46
N VAL A 357 -3.32 24.26 20.47
CA VAL A 357 -3.67 25.45 21.25
C VAL A 357 -3.72 26.71 20.39
N ALA A 358 -4.70 27.56 20.66
CA ALA A 358 -4.77 28.90 20.10
C ALA A 358 -3.74 29.82 20.78
N LEU A 359 -3.15 30.71 19.99
CA LEU A 359 -2.29 31.79 20.46
C LEU A 359 -3.08 33.08 20.49
N THR A 360 -3.32 33.59 21.70
CA THR A 360 -4.04 34.85 21.93
C THR A 360 -3.17 35.78 22.77
N PRO A 361 -2.56 36.82 22.18
CA PRO A 361 -2.61 37.18 20.75
C PRO A 361 -1.79 36.22 19.86
N PRO A 362 -2.01 36.22 18.52
CA PRO A 362 -1.14 35.53 17.58
C PRO A 362 0.31 35.98 17.72
N LEU A 363 1.27 35.09 17.45
CA LEU A 363 2.70 35.33 17.69
C LEU A 363 3.50 35.35 16.38
N PRO A 364 4.53 36.22 16.24
CA PRO A 364 5.35 36.32 15.03
C PRO A 364 6.31 35.13 14.90
N LEU A 365 6.38 34.54 13.71
CA LEU A 365 7.27 33.43 13.36
C LEU A 365 8.67 33.93 12.98
N HIS A 366 9.71 33.45 13.65
CA HIS A 366 11.09 33.88 13.41
C HIS A 366 12.11 32.76 13.70
N ALA A 367 13.37 32.96 13.31
CA ALA A 367 14.45 32.05 13.67
C ALA A 367 14.91 32.31 15.13
N PRO A 368 15.37 31.30 15.87
CA PRO A 368 15.88 31.48 17.22
C PRO A 368 16.96 32.57 17.30
N GLY A 369 16.88 33.42 18.33
CA GLY A 369 17.85 34.51 18.55
C GLY A 369 17.66 35.75 17.65
N THR A 370 16.58 35.82 16.86
CA THR A 370 16.25 37.03 16.09
C THR A 370 15.96 38.21 17.04
N ALA A 371 16.62 39.34 16.83
CA ALA A 371 16.46 40.52 17.68
C ALA A 371 15.03 41.13 17.57
N PRO A 372 14.52 41.77 18.65
CA PRO A 372 13.29 42.54 18.59
C PRO A 372 13.40 43.67 17.53
N GLY A 373 12.42 43.78 16.63
CA GLY A 373 12.36 44.84 15.60
C GLY A 373 12.72 44.42 14.17
N ALA A 374 12.92 43.12 13.91
CA ALA A 374 12.99 42.57 12.55
C ALA A 374 11.72 42.91 11.72
N PRO A 375 11.80 42.92 10.37
CA PRO A 375 10.65 43.19 9.49
C PRO A 375 9.43 42.33 9.84
N PRO A 376 8.21 42.76 9.47
CA PRO A 376 6.97 42.10 9.88
C PRO A 376 7.03 40.62 9.56
N ALA A 377 7.02 39.80 10.62
CA ALA A 377 7.07 38.37 10.52
C ALA A 377 5.64 37.83 10.40
N PRO A 378 5.42 36.78 9.58
CA PRO A 378 4.13 36.15 9.51
C PRO A 378 3.65 35.68 10.89
N LEU A 379 2.33 35.69 11.11
CA LEU A 379 1.75 35.32 12.38
C LEU A 379 1.34 33.85 12.44
N VAL A 380 1.60 33.23 13.59
CA VAL A 380 1.06 31.93 14.00
C VAL A 380 -0.07 32.17 14.98
N THR A 381 -1.22 31.59 14.66
CA THR A 381 -2.49 31.67 15.40
C THR A 381 -2.76 30.40 16.20
N TRP A 382 -2.24 29.25 15.75
CA TRP A 382 -2.43 27.95 16.37
C TRP A 382 -1.14 27.13 16.28
N LEU A 383 -0.83 26.35 17.32
CA LEU A 383 0.26 25.38 17.29
C LEU A 383 -0.07 24.13 18.12
N HIS A 384 0.61 23.02 17.84
CA HIS A 384 0.66 21.87 18.72
C HIS A 384 1.70 22.10 19.82
N GLN A 385 1.29 21.91 21.08
CA GLN A 385 2.18 21.91 22.23
C GLN A 385 3.13 20.71 22.14
N ALA A 386 4.42 21.02 22.05
CA ALA A 386 5.47 20.03 21.91
C ALA A 386 6.73 20.50 22.61
N GLN A 387 7.50 19.55 23.13
CA GLN A 387 8.85 19.81 23.65
C GLN A 387 9.89 19.19 22.70
N PRO A 388 11.03 19.86 22.47
CA PRO A 388 12.10 19.25 21.68
C PRO A 388 12.66 18.03 22.41
N ARG A 389 12.89 16.93 21.67
CA ARG A 389 13.64 15.78 22.20
C ARG A 389 15.13 16.13 22.34
N PRO A 390 15.90 15.35 23.14
CA PRO A 390 17.35 15.45 23.12
C PRO A 390 17.90 15.35 21.69
N ASN A 391 18.85 16.23 21.36
CA ASN A 391 19.46 16.34 20.03
C ASN A 391 18.52 16.81 18.90
N ALA A 392 17.33 17.32 19.23
CA ALA A 392 16.52 18.06 18.28
C ALA A 392 16.98 19.52 18.21
N GLU A 393 17.15 20.02 17.00
CA GLU A 393 17.42 21.42 16.70
C GLU A 393 16.09 22.17 16.56
N VAL A 394 15.93 23.31 17.26
CA VAL A 394 14.82 24.24 17.02
C VAL A 394 15.23 25.18 15.90
N LEU A 395 14.42 25.24 14.84
CA LEU A 395 14.69 26.01 13.63
C LEU A 395 13.85 27.29 13.52
N LEU A 396 12.65 27.30 14.10
CA LEU A 396 11.74 28.43 14.13
C LEU A 396 10.99 28.49 15.45
N GLU A 397 10.64 29.70 15.87
CA GLU A 397 9.86 30.02 17.06
C GLU A 397 8.72 30.98 16.72
N ALA A 398 7.60 30.87 17.45
CA ALA A 398 6.53 31.87 17.47
C ALA A 398 6.52 32.51 18.87
N GLY A 399 6.99 33.75 18.97
CA GLY A 399 7.39 34.31 20.27
C GLY A 399 8.51 33.45 20.88
N ASN A 400 8.33 32.95 22.10
CA ASN A 400 9.28 32.03 22.75
C ASN A 400 8.87 30.55 22.64
N ARG A 401 7.98 30.21 21.70
CA ARG A 401 7.46 28.85 21.54
C ARG A 401 8.08 28.19 20.32
N PRO A 402 8.81 27.07 20.47
CA PRO A 402 9.34 26.32 19.35
C PRO A 402 8.24 25.85 18.38
N VAL A 403 8.46 26.07 17.08
CA VAL A 403 7.51 25.76 15.99
C VAL A 403 8.06 24.74 15.02
N ALA A 404 9.33 24.84 14.64
CA ALA A 404 9.96 23.92 13.71
C ALA A 404 11.16 23.23 14.36
N PHE A 405 11.26 21.92 14.16
CA PHE A 405 12.22 21.06 14.82
C PHE A 405 12.87 20.13 13.81
N ARG A 406 14.18 19.91 13.91
CA ARG A 406 14.91 18.91 13.10
C ARG A 406 15.62 17.89 13.98
N ARG A 407 15.70 16.65 13.53
CA ARG A 407 16.53 15.61 14.14
C ARG A 407 17.07 14.66 13.09
N GLN A 408 18.37 14.35 13.16
CA GLN A 408 19.00 13.32 12.33
C GLN A 408 18.59 11.93 12.81
N ILE A 409 18.26 11.04 11.87
CA ILE A 409 17.89 9.64 12.11
C ILE A 409 18.61 8.77 11.08
N GLY A 410 19.64 8.04 11.51
CA GLY A 410 20.47 7.27 10.58
C GLY A 410 21.10 8.17 9.52
N ARG A 411 20.87 7.84 8.24
CA ARG A 411 21.35 8.62 7.09
C ARG A 411 20.40 9.74 6.65
N GLY A 412 19.20 9.81 7.21
CA GLY A 412 18.20 10.83 6.89
C GLY A 412 17.90 11.73 8.08
N ASP A 413 16.91 12.60 7.92
CA ASP A 413 16.46 13.51 8.97
C ASP A 413 14.94 13.67 8.98
N VAL A 414 14.44 14.12 10.13
CA VAL A 414 13.02 14.42 10.34
C VAL A 414 12.87 15.89 10.65
N LEU A 415 12.03 16.58 9.88
CA LEU A 415 11.56 17.93 10.12
C LEU A 415 10.10 17.87 10.61
N ALA A 416 9.82 18.39 11.80
CA ALA A 416 8.45 18.55 12.29
C ALA A 416 8.12 20.02 12.44
N VAL A 417 6.95 20.44 11.98
CA VAL A 417 6.43 21.81 12.13
C VAL A 417 5.09 21.73 12.85
N THR A 418 5.01 22.33 14.04
CA THR A 418 3.83 22.26 14.91
C THR A 418 2.83 23.40 14.68
N ALA A 419 3.15 24.40 13.88
CA ALA A 419 2.19 25.44 13.49
C ALA A 419 1.03 24.83 12.68
N ILE A 420 -0.19 25.28 12.97
CA ILE A 420 -1.42 24.81 12.32
C ILE A 420 -1.89 25.93 11.37
N PRO A 421 -2.14 25.64 10.08
CA PRO A 421 -2.52 26.64 9.07
C PRO A 421 -4.01 26.96 9.19
N ALA A 422 -4.40 27.55 10.33
CA ALA A 422 -5.79 27.78 10.70
C ALA A 422 -5.99 29.07 11.48
N GLY A 423 -7.21 29.60 11.44
CA GLY A 423 -7.56 30.88 12.05
C GLY A 423 -7.24 32.06 11.13
N ALA A 424 -7.84 33.21 11.43
CA ALA A 424 -7.54 34.45 10.74
C ALA A 424 -6.71 35.33 11.67
N PRO A 425 -5.52 35.81 11.25
CA PRO A 425 -4.85 36.86 11.98
C PRO A 425 -5.71 38.12 12.00
N THR A 426 -5.45 39.03 12.94
CA THR A 426 -6.09 40.35 12.97
C THR A 426 -5.92 41.08 11.64
N ALA A 427 -6.91 41.91 11.25
CA ALA A 427 -6.93 42.60 9.96
C ALA A 427 -5.58 43.29 9.64
N GLY A 428 -5.00 42.96 8.49
CA GLY A 428 -3.74 43.54 7.99
C GLY A 428 -2.47 42.74 8.29
N ALA A 429 -2.54 41.68 9.11
CA ALA A 429 -1.39 40.78 9.32
C ALA A 429 -1.43 39.55 8.39
N GLU A 430 -0.27 39.11 7.92
CA GLU A 430 -0.12 37.96 7.03
C GLU A 430 -0.04 36.65 7.83
N PRO A 431 -0.88 35.64 7.53
CA PRO A 431 -0.76 34.32 8.16
C PRO A 431 0.45 33.57 7.62
N PHE A 432 1.09 32.75 8.47
CA PHE A 432 2.36 32.13 8.12
C PHE A 432 2.31 31.24 6.89
N GLU A 433 1.27 30.44 6.72
CA GLU A 433 1.17 29.44 5.66
C GLU A 433 1.14 30.05 4.25
N THR A 434 0.66 31.30 4.11
CA THR A 434 0.63 31.99 2.81
C THR A 434 1.86 32.85 2.55
N SER A 435 2.65 33.14 3.59
CA SER A 435 3.75 34.10 3.51
C SER A 435 4.90 33.69 2.60
N ALA A 436 5.55 34.67 1.98
CA ALA A 436 6.73 34.45 1.15
C ALA A 436 7.90 33.89 1.97
N PHE A 437 8.06 34.37 3.20
CA PHE A 437 9.06 33.87 4.15
C PHE A 437 8.91 32.37 4.38
N TRP A 438 7.70 31.92 4.72
CA TRP A 438 7.41 30.51 5.00
C TRP A 438 7.70 29.63 3.79
N LYS A 439 7.23 30.01 2.60
CA LYS A 439 7.44 29.25 1.36
C LYS A 439 8.93 29.09 1.04
N ALA A 440 9.71 30.16 1.15
CA ALA A 440 11.15 30.13 0.92
C ALA A 440 11.89 29.27 1.96
N TRP A 441 11.51 29.42 3.24
CA TRP A 441 12.08 28.62 4.32
C TRP A 441 11.78 27.13 4.16
N LEU A 442 10.53 26.77 3.82
CA LEU A 442 10.11 25.39 3.62
C LEU A 442 10.83 24.76 2.44
N ALA A 443 10.91 25.47 1.29
CA ALA A 443 11.64 25.00 0.11
C ALA A 443 13.12 24.73 0.41
N THR A 444 13.78 25.63 1.14
CA THR A 444 15.19 25.47 1.56
C THR A 444 15.36 24.23 2.44
N ASN A 445 14.45 24.01 3.39
CA ASN A 445 14.53 22.88 4.32
C ASN A 445 14.05 21.55 3.73
N MET A 446 13.35 21.57 2.58
CA MET A 446 13.01 20.36 1.82
C MET A 446 14.09 19.96 0.81
N THR A 447 14.87 20.91 0.30
CA THR A 447 15.87 20.68 -0.76
C THR A 447 17.25 20.29 -0.24
N ARG A 448 17.60 20.69 0.99
CA ARG A 448 18.92 20.43 1.59
C ARG A 448 19.24 18.93 1.58
N SER A 449 20.42 18.51 1.12
CA SER A 449 20.85 17.12 1.30
C SER A 449 20.93 16.79 2.80
N PRO A 450 20.44 15.61 3.22
CA PRO A 450 20.57 15.17 4.61
C PRO A 450 22.03 15.01 5.05
#